data_AF-A0A2N0KPX5-F1
#
_entry.id   AF-A0A2N0KPX5-F1
#
_cell.length_a   1.000
_cell.length_b   1.000
_cell.length_c   1.000
_cell.angle_alpha   90.00
_cell.angle_beta   90.00
_cell.angle_gamma   90.00
#
_symmetry.space_group_name_H-M   'P 1'
#
loop_
_entity.id
_entity.type
_entity.pdbx_description
1 polymer ?
#
loop_
_entity_poly.entity_id
_entity_poly.type
_entity_poly.pdbx_seq_one_letter_code
_entity_poly.pdbx_strand_id
1 'polypeptide(L)'
;MEVKFNIRRYNPETTDTVSHFQEYQLEMDEASTVLDGLIRIREEIDGTLSLRCSCRSAICGSCAMRINGQAGLACNTKIVDVMQDNDSPITVEPAGNLPLIKDLIVDFQPFWSKVEAVEPWLQPEGEQPESEYIAPNEDMLHLAGVMACIMCGACVSDCTVLEVDDRFLGPAALAKAYRFVGDPRDDADDYRLGRLNEYGGVWDCTRCMQCVEVCPKGVAPMDRIMVLRDKAMEAGYTNTNGARHAKAFSDSVRHSGWLDELRLPIKSFGIFNLKAMISLIPTGIRAQMNGKMPPIFHKSIPGAENIRKIFDKVESKK
;
A
#
# COMPACT_ATOMS: atom_id res chain seq x y z
N MET A 1 0.69 27.54 -23.45
CA MET A 1 -0.62 27.46 -22.77
C MET A 1 -0.43 27.95 -21.36
N GLU A 2 -1.32 28.83 -20.90
CA GLU A 2 -1.23 29.38 -19.55
C GLU A 2 -1.60 28.30 -18.52
N VAL A 3 -0.75 28.10 -17.52
CA VAL A 3 -0.94 27.09 -16.47
C VAL A 3 -0.81 27.76 -15.11
N LYS A 4 -1.75 27.49 -14.22
CA LYS A 4 -1.72 27.89 -12.81
C LYS A 4 -1.27 26.72 -11.95
N PHE A 5 -0.26 26.92 -11.11
CA PHE A 5 0.15 25.97 -10.07
C PHE A 5 -0.22 26.54 -8.71
N ASN A 6 -0.77 25.69 -7.84
CA ASN A 6 -0.99 26.00 -6.44
C ASN A 6 -0.14 25.08 -5.57
N ILE A 7 0.99 25.59 -5.08
CA ILE A 7 2.03 24.77 -4.45
C ILE A 7 1.97 24.94 -2.94
N ARG A 8 1.95 23.82 -2.20
CA ARG A 8 2.09 23.85 -0.75
C ARG A 8 3.53 24.19 -0.35
N ARG A 9 3.69 25.36 0.25
CA ARG A 9 4.95 25.90 0.75
C ARG A 9 5.09 25.66 2.24
N TYR A 10 6.32 25.43 2.68
CA TYR A 10 6.67 25.31 4.09
C TYR A 10 8.15 25.58 4.28
N ASN A 11 8.50 26.49 5.19
CA ASN A 11 9.87 26.75 5.57
C ASN A 11 10.03 26.59 7.10
N PRO A 12 10.81 25.62 7.59
CA PRO A 12 11.01 25.44 9.03
C PRO A 12 11.84 26.57 9.69
N GLU A 13 12.53 27.39 8.89
CA GLU A 13 13.39 28.47 9.39
C GLU A 13 12.65 29.80 9.57
N THR A 14 11.41 29.93 9.08
CA THR A 14 10.62 31.15 9.23
C THR A 14 9.90 31.19 10.57
N THR A 15 9.66 32.40 11.08
CA THR A 15 8.90 32.61 12.33
C THR A 15 7.45 32.15 12.20
N ASP A 16 6.90 32.19 10.99
CA ASP A 16 5.63 31.55 10.65
C ASP A 16 5.91 30.16 10.08
N THR A 17 5.71 29.13 10.90
CA THR A 17 5.94 27.71 10.55
C THR A 17 4.68 27.05 9.98
N VAL A 18 3.65 27.82 9.64
CA VAL A 18 2.42 27.27 9.07
C VAL A 18 2.61 27.03 7.57
N SER A 19 2.29 25.82 7.11
CA SER A 19 2.23 25.55 5.67
C SER A 19 1.15 26.42 5.03
N HIS A 20 1.45 27.01 3.88
CA HIS A 20 0.49 27.78 3.10
C HIS A 20 0.54 27.37 1.64
N PHE A 21 -0.48 27.78 0.90
CA PHE A 21 -0.57 27.57 -0.54
C PHE A 21 -0.13 28.84 -1.26
N GLN A 22 0.74 28.70 -2.25
CA GLN A 22 1.23 29.81 -3.07
C GLN A 22 0.97 29.52 -4.55
N GLU A 23 0.35 30.49 -5.20
CA GLU A 23 0.01 30.41 -6.62
C GLU A 23 1.12 30.95 -7.51
N TYR A 24 1.33 30.26 -8.64
CA TYR A 24 2.24 30.66 -9.71
C TYR A 24 1.53 30.49 -11.04
N GLN A 25 1.73 31.42 -11.96
CA GLN A 25 1.15 31.39 -13.30
C GLN A 25 2.27 31.54 -14.33
N LEU A 26 2.30 30.63 -15.31
CA LEU A 26 3.33 30.62 -16.34
C LEU A 26 2.83 29.95 -17.63
N GLU A 27 3.40 30.36 -18.76
CA GLU A 27 3.17 29.73 -20.06
C GLU A 27 3.98 28.44 -20.18
N MET A 28 3.33 27.31 -20.46
CA MET A 28 3.97 26.01 -20.63
C MET A 28 3.68 25.43 -22.02
N ASP A 29 4.54 24.53 -22.50
CA ASP A 29 4.26 23.73 -23.70
C ASP A 29 3.31 22.56 -23.35
N GLU A 30 2.48 22.11 -24.30
CA GLU A 30 1.54 20.99 -24.08
C GLU A 30 2.24 19.67 -23.70
N ALA A 31 3.48 19.49 -24.16
CA ALA A 31 4.30 18.33 -23.83
C ALA A 31 4.91 18.39 -22.41
N SER A 32 4.77 19.51 -21.71
CA SER A 32 5.41 19.74 -20.41
C SER A 32 4.83 18.86 -19.32
N THR A 33 5.70 18.43 -18.43
CA THR A 33 5.35 17.71 -17.21
C THR A 33 5.15 18.67 -16.04
N VAL A 34 4.50 18.19 -14.98
CA VAL A 34 4.39 18.93 -13.71
C VAL A 34 5.80 19.28 -13.19
N LEU A 35 6.78 18.38 -13.34
CA LEU A 35 8.16 18.68 -12.95
C LEU A 35 8.77 19.83 -13.76
N ASP A 36 8.49 19.93 -15.06
CA ASP A 36 9.01 21.03 -15.88
C ASP A 36 8.48 22.38 -15.38
N GLY A 37 7.19 22.43 -15.00
CA GLY A 37 6.60 23.61 -14.37
C GLY A 37 7.26 23.96 -13.03
N LEU A 38 7.46 22.97 -12.15
CA LEU A 38 8.10 23.17 -10.85
C LEU A 38 9.57 23.63 -10.96
N ILE A 39 10.33 23.06 -11.90
CA ILE A 39 11.70 23.50 -12.16
C ILE A 39 11.69 24.93 -12.66
N ARG A 40 10.83 25.26 -13.62
CA ARG A 40 10.75 26.61 -14.18
C ARG A 40 10.38 27.65 -13.12
N ILE A 41 9.42 27.35 -12.26
CA ILE A 41 9.08 28.19 -11.10
C ILE A 41 10.31 28.42 -10.24
N ARG A 42 11.06 27.37 -9.89
CA ARG A 42 12.26 27.50 -9.06
C ARG A 42 13.35 28.33 -9.73
N GLU A 43 13.66 28.09 -11.00
CA GLU A 43 14.81 28.73 -11.66
C GLU A 43 14.52 30.17 -12.12
N GLU A 44 13.27 30.47 -12.51
CA GLU A 44 12.93 31.75 -13.16
C GLU A 44 12.09 32.69 -12.29
N ILE A 45 11.35 32.18 -11.30
CA ILE A 45 10.35 32.96 -10.54
C ILE A 45 10.70 33.03 -9.05
N ASP A 46 10.93 31.88 -8.40
CA ASP A 46 11.15 31.77 -6.97
C ASP A 46 12.19 30.69 -6.62
N GLY A 47 13.46 31.12 -6.53
CA GLY A 47 14.59 30.27 -6.17
C GLY A 47 14.54 29.65 -4.78
N THR A 48 13.54 29.98 -3.95
CA THR A 48 13.38 29.37 -2.63
C THR A 48 12.62 28.04 -2.67
N LEU A 49 11.88 27.77 -3.75
CA LEU A 49 11.09 26.56 -3.93
C LEU A 49 11.97 25.30 -3.88
N SER A 50 11.71 24.44 -2.89
CA SER A 50 12.51 23.25 -2.64
C SER A 50 11.75 21.96 -3.02
N LEU A 51 12.38 21.12 -3.84
CA LEU A 51 11.83 19.83 -4.29
C LEU A 51 12.94 18.81 -4.58
N ARG A 52 12.59 17.52 -4.53
CA ARG A 52 13.48 16.44 -5.00
C ARG A 52 13.17 16.08 -6.46
N CYS A 53 14.20 16.04 -7.29
CA CYS A 53 14.11 15.58 -8.67
C CYS A 53 15.49 15.13 -9.16
N SER A 54 15.54 14.22 -10.15
CA SER A 54 16.80 13.77 -10.74
C SER A 54 16.63 13.28 -12.19
N CYS A 55 16.20 12.04 -12.42
CA CYS A 55 16.33 11.37 -13.73
C CYS A 55 15.47 11.90 -14.89
N ARG A 56 14.38 12.62 -14.60
CA ARG A 56 13.35 13.08 -15.58
C ARG A 56 12.80 12.00 -16.53
N SER A 57 12.95 10.72 -16.19
CA SER A 57 12.57 9.55 -17.02
C SER A 57 11.79 8.50 -16.22
N ALA A 58 11.15 8.95 -15.12
CA ALA A 58 10.29 8.13 -14.28
C ALA A 58 10.95 6.86 -13.72
N ILE A 59 12.27 6.84 -13.47
CA ILE A 59 12.99 5.63 -13.00
C ILE A 59 13.66 5.79 -11.62
N CYS A 60 14.10 6.99 -11.22
CA CYS A 60 14.78 7.19 -9.93
C CYS A 60 13.83 7.28 -8.71
N GLY A 61 12.55 7.55 -8.93
CA GLY A 61 11.55 7.70 -7.87
C GLY A 61 11.60 9.02 -7.06
N SER A 62 12.60 9.87 -7.24
CA SER A 62 12.83 11.04 -6.37
C SER A 62 11.77 12.14 -6.43
N CYS A 63 11.00 12.24 -7.51
CA CYS A 63 10.00 13.29 -7.73
C CYS A 63 8.57 12.83 -7.39
N ALA A 64 8.44 11.85 -6.47
CA ALA A 64 7.14 11.46 -5.95
C ALA A 64 6.56 12.56 -5.07
N MET A 65 5.34 12.99 -5.38
CA MET A 65 4.59 14.03 -4.67
C MET A 65 3.10 13.86 -4.94
N ARG A 66 2.26 14.61 -4.23
CA ARG A 66 0.81 14.60 -4.45
C ARG A 66 0.44 15.69 -5.46
N ILE A 67 -0.22 15.31 -6.53
CA ILE A 67 -0.66 16.18 -7.63
C ILE A 67 -2.18 16.05 -7.70
N ASN A 68 -2.90 17.14 -7.48
CA ASN A 68 -4.36 17.18 -7.37
C ASN A 68 -4.90 16.13 -6.37
N GLY A 69 -4.20 15.98 -5.24
CA GLY A 69 -4.62 15.08 -4.15
C GLY A 69 -4.27 13.60 -4.36
N GLN A 70 -3.56 13.22 -5.43
CA GLN A 70 -3.10 11.84 -5.65
C GLN A 70 -1.58 11.78 -5.80
N ALA A 71 -0.95 10.76 -5.21
CA ALA A 71 0.47 10.54 -5.39
C ALA A 71 0.83 10.17 -6.83
N GLY A 72 1.91 10.77 -7.34
CA GLY A 72 2.44 10.48 -8.67
C GLY A 72 3.89 10.94 -8.81
N LEU A 73 4.50 10.65 -9.96
CA LEU A 73 5.83 11.16 -10.29
C LEU A 73 5.66 12.44 -11.11
N ALA A 74 6.11 13.58 -10.59
CA ALA A 74 5.97 14.86 -11.30
C ALA A 74 6.60 14.85 -12.70
N CYS A 75 7.68 14.09 -12.91
CA CYS A 75 8.33 13.95 -14.23
C CYS A 75 7.60 13.04 -15.22
N ASN A 76 6.58 12.30 -14.77
CA ASN A 76 5.78 11.41 -15.59
C ASN A 76 4.33 11.88 -15.74
N THR A 77 3.95 12.92 -14.99
CA THR A 77 2.63 13.52 -15.04
C THR A 77 2.66 14.68 -16.01
N LYS A 78 2.02 14.55 -17.18
CA LYS A 78 1.89 15.66 -18.12
C LYS A 78 0.88 16.67 -17.57
N ILE A 79 1.15 17.95 -17.78
CA ILE A 79 0.24 19.04 -17.38
C ILE A 79 -1.14 18.82 -17.99
N VAL A 80 -1.19 18.49 -19.28
CA VAL A 80 -2.44 18.26 -20.02
C VAL A 80 -3.29 17.10 -19.48
N ASP A 81 -2.70 16.15 -18.75
CA ASP A 81 -3.42 15.00 -18.20
C ASP A 81 -4.11 15.33 -16.86
N VAL A 82 -3.64 16.38 -16.16
CA VAL A 82 -4.10 16.74 -14.81
C VAL A 82 -4.73 18.12 -14.71
N MET A 83 -4.55 18.96 -15.72
CA MET A 83 -5.23 20.25 -15.84
C MET A 83 -6.70 20.01 -16.23
N GLN A 84 -7.63 20.51 -15.42
CA GLN A 84 -9.07 20.34 -15.68
C GLN A 84 -9.59 21.37 -16.69
N ASP A 85 -9.27 22.64 -16.45
CA ASP A 85 -9.52 23.78 -17.32
C ASP A 85 -8.42 24.84 -17.11
N ASN A 86 -8.47 25.94 -17.86
CA ASN A 86 -7.45 26.99 -17.78
C ASN A 86 -7.51 27.80 -16.47
N ASP A 87 -8.58 27.68 -15.68
CA ASP A 87 -8.77 28.46 -14.46
C ASP A 87 -8.44 27.68 -13.19
N SER A 88 -8.51 26.36 -13.23
CA SER A 88 -8.26 25.45 -12.12
C SER A 88 -6.76 25.19 -11.94
N PRO A 89 -6.16 25.57 -10.81
CA PRO A 89 -4.74 25.36 -10.61
C PRO A 89 -4.40 23.89 -10.39
N ILE A 90 -3.26 23.45 -10.93
CA ILE A 90 -2.65 22.17 -10.57
C ILE A 90 -2.11 22.30 -9.15
N THR A 91 -2.76 21.61 -8.21
CA THR A 91 -2.36 21.63 -6.80
C THR A 91 -1.25 20.63 -6.56
N VAL A 92 -0.14 21.08 -6.01
CA VAL A 92 1.04 20.25 -5.73
C VAL A 92 1.37 20.29 -4.25
N GLU A 93 1.44 19.10 -3.64
CA GLU A 93 1.73 18.89 -2.23
C GLU A 93 2.87 17.88 -2.04
N PRO A 94 3.61 17.93 -0.92
CA PRO A 94 4.56 16.90 -0.56
C PRO A 94 3.90 15.50 -0.50
N ALA A 95 4.69 14.45 -0.66
CA ALA A 95 4.22 13.08 -0.47
C ALA A 95 3.62 12.90 0.95
N GLY A 96 2.49 12.21 1.05
CA GLY A 96 1.79 11.95 2.31
C GLY A 96 2.51 10.94 3.20
N ASN A 97 2.02 10.77 4.44
CA ASN A 97 2.50 9.79 5.42
C ASN A 97 3.99 9.85 5.76
N LEU A 98 4.67 10.93 5.39
CA LEU A 98 6.08 11.18 5.63
C LEU A 98 6.25 12.57 6.25
N PRO A 99 7.17 12.74 7.23
CA PRO A 99 7.40 14.03 7.86
C PRO A 99 7.84 15.10 6.85
N LEU A 100 7.23 16.27 6.89
CA LEU A 100 7.58 17.39 6.02
C LEU A 100 8.89 18.05 6.46
N ILE A 101 9.85 18.22 5.54
CA ILE A 101 11.12 18.93 5.80
C ILE A 101 11.02 20.38 5.32
N LYS A 102 10.72 20.61 4.05
CA LYS A 102 10.62 21.94 3.43
C LYS A 102 9.88 21.83 2.10
N ASP A 103 8.89 22.68 1.86
CA ASP A 103 8.08 22.72 0.62
C ASP A 103 7.59 21.33 0.18
N LEU A 104 8.18 20.76 -0.89
CA LEU A 104 7.80 19.46 -1.45
C LEU A 104 8.76 18.33 -1.03
N ILE A 105 9.67 18.60 -0.09
CA ILE A 105 10.65 17.64 0.42
C ILE A 105 10.17 17.05 1.74
N VAL A 106 10.06 15.73 1.78
CA VAL A 106 9.72 14.96 2.99
C VAL A 106 10.88 14.08 3.44
N ASP A 107 10.87 13.70 4.71
CA ASP A 107 11.81 12.76 5.28
C ASP A 107 11.44 11.32 4.87
N PHE A 108 12.38 10.63 4.24
CA PHE A 108 12.22 9.24 3.81
C PHE A 108 12.78 8.24 4.83
N GLN A 109 13.34 8.68 5.96
CA GLN A 109 13.83 7.76 7.00
C GLN A 109 12.77 6.74 7.45
N PRO A 110 11.52 7.15 7.77
CA PRO A 110 10.47 6.18 8.14
C PRO A 110 10.15 5.17 7.03
N PHE A 111 10.28 5.57 5.76
CA PHE A 111 10.11 4.67 4.62
C PHE A 111 11.23 3.63 4.56
N TRP A 112 12.49 4.07 4.66
CA TRP A 112 13.64 3.17 4.57
C TRP A 112 13.73 2.23 5.76
N SER A 113 13.46 2.70 6.97
CA SER A 113 13.44 1.85 8.17
C SER A 113 12.46 0.68 8.04
N LYS A 114 11.29 0.89 7.41
CA LYS A 114 10.32 -0.19 7.14
C LYS A 114 10.79 -1.16 6.06
N VAL A 115 11.48 -0.64 5.04
CA VAL A 115 12.08 -1.47 3.97
C VAL A 115 13.23 -2.30 4.53
N GLU A 116 14.07 -1.74 5.39
CA GLU A 116 15.15 -2.46 6.07
C GLU A 116 14.61 -3.50 7.05
N ALA A 117 13.50 -3.21 7.73
CA ALA A 117 12.85 -4.13 8.67
C ALA A 117 12.41 -5.45 8.03
N VAL A 118 12.19 -5.49 6.72
CA VAL A 118 11.88 -6.73 5.97
C VAL A 118 13.11 -7.45 5.43
N GLU A 119 14.32 -7.03 5.82
CA GLU A 119 15.60 -7.62 5.45
C GLU A 119 15.74 -7.88 3.94
N PRO A 120 15.80 -6.81 3.12
CA PRO A 120 15.56 -6.87 1.68
C PRO A 120 16.81 -7.34 0.89
N TRP A 121 17.40 -8.47 1.28
CA TRP A 121 18.51 -9.15 0.62
C TRP A 121 18.29 -10.67 0.61
N LEU A 122 18.97 -11.39 -0.27
CA LEU A 122 18.89 -12.85 -0.36
C LEU A 122 19.58 -13.50 0.86
N GLN A 123 18.92 -14.51 1.44
CA GLN A 123 19.41 -15.32 2.55
C GLN A 123 19.36 -16.82 2.21
N PRO A 124 20.21 -17.31 1.28
CA PRO A 124 20.32 -18.72 0.98
C PRO A 124 21.02 -19.48 2.11
N GLU A 125 20.62 -20.72 2.36
CA GLU A 125 21.32 -21.67 3.22
C GLU A 125 22.35 -22.48 2.41
N GLY A 126 23.37 -23.00 3.11
CA GLY A 126 24.41 -23.85 2.52
C GLY A 126 25.65 -23.10 2.01
N GLU A 127 26.48 -23.82 1.25
CA GLU A 127 27.71 -23.26 0.69
C GLU A 127 27.41 -22.40 -0.53
N GLN A 128 28.05 -21.23 -0.60
CA GLN A 128 27.95 -20.36 -1.77
C GLN A 128 28.51 -21.10 -3.01
N PRO A 129 27.76 -21.18 -4.12
CA PRO A 129 28.23 -21.85 -5.32
C PRO A 129 29.49 -21.16 -5.90
N GLU A 130 30.33 -21.93 -6.59
CA GLU A 130 31.50 -21.40 -7.31
C GLU A 130 31.11 -20.47 -8.48
N SER A 131 29.86 -20.54 -8.94
CA SER A 131 29.27 -19.75 -10.03
C SER A 131 27.95 -19.09 -9.62
N GLU A 132 27.14 -18.67 -10.59
CA GLU A 132 25.81 -18.11 -10.32
C GLU A 132 24.84 -19.12 -9.67
N TYR A 133 23.89 -18.61 -8.87
CA TYR A 133 22.76 -19.39 -8.39
C TYR A 133 21.82 -19.72 -9.56
N ILE A 134 21.49 -21.01 -9.71
CA ILE A 134 20.58 -21.48 -10.77
C ILE A 134 19.14 -21.28 -10.30
N ALA A 135 18.35 -20.54 -11.07
CA ALA A 135 16.91 -20.37 -10.86
C ALA A 135 16.16 -20.59 -12.19
N PRO A 136 15.13 -21.46 -12.23
CA PRO A 136 14.30 -21.60 -13.42
C PRO A 136 13.62 -20.29 -13.80
N ASN A 137 13.52 -20.00 -15.10
CA ASN A 137 12.85 -18.78 -15.58
C ASN A 137 11.40 -18.70 -15.09
N GLU A 138 10.68 -19.82 -15.11
CA GLU A 138 9.28 -19.89 -14.66
C GLU A 138 9.10 -19.47 -13.19
N ASP A 139 10.07 -19.80 -12.33
CA ASP A 139 10.09 -19.43 -10.91
C ASP A 139 10.56 -17.98 -10.67
N MET A 140 10.96 -17.28 -11.72
CA MET A 140 11.38 -15.86 -11.64
C MET A 140 10.37 -14.93 -12.30
N LEU A 141 9.53 -15.42 -13.21
CA LEU A 141 8.60 -14.61 -13.99
C LEU A 141 7.60 -13.85 -13.12
N HIS A 142 7.07 -14.46 -12.06
CA HIS A 142 6.13 -13.79 -11.15
C HIS A 142 6.78 -12.64 -10.36
N LEU A 143 8.11 -12.63 -10.25
CA LEU A 143 8.86 -11.58 -9.57
C LEU A 143 9.12 -10.35 -10.44
N ALA A 144 9.02 -10.46 -11.77
CA ALA A 144 9.35 -9.36 -12.68
C ALA A 144 8.58 -8.07 -12.34
N GLY A 145 7.28 -8.19 -12.05
CA GLY A 145 6.45 -7.05 -11.65
C GLY A 145 6.92 -6.39 -10.36
N VAL A 146 7.26 -7.17 -9.33
CA VAL A 146 7.70 -6.61 -8.04
C VAL A 146 9.14 -6.08 -8.07
N MET A 147 10.00 -6.64 -8.93
CA MET A 147 11.35 -6.13 -9.18
C MET A 147 11.36 -4.75 -9.87
N ALA A 148 10.28 -4.38 -10.56
CA ALA A 148 10.15 -3.07 -11.19
C ALA A 148 9.92 -1.91 -10.19
N CYS A 149 9.78 -2.20 -8.89
CA CYS A 149 9.62 -1.17 -7.87
C CYS A 149 10.87 -0.26 -7.79
N ILE A 150 10.66 1.03 -8.03
CA ILE A 150 11.70 2.07 -7.99
C ILE A 150 11.81 2.79 -6.64
N MET A 151 11.17 2.26 -5.59
CA MET A 151 11.19 2.81 -4.23
C MET A 151 10.77 4.30 -4.14
N CYS A 152 9.84 4.73 -5.00
CA CYS A 152 9.39 6.13 -5.05
C CYS A 152 8.51 6.58 -3.88
N GLY A 153 7.90 5.65 -3.14
CA GLY A 153 7.02 5.98 -2.01
C GLY A 153 5.60 6.41 -2.37
N ALA A 154 5.19 6.48 -3.64
CA ALA A 154 3.83 6.89 -4.03
C ALA A 154 2.74 6.03 -3.34
N CYS A 155 2.94 4.71 -3.29
CA CYS A 155 2.02 3.80 -2.61
C CYS A 155 1.94 4.04 -1.08
N VAL A 156 3.02 4.56 -0.47
CA VAL A 156 3.07 4.89 0.95
C VAL A 156 2.37 6.22 1.21
N SER A 157 2.55 7.20 0.32
CA SER A 157 1.89 8.52 0.37
C SER A 157 0.38 8.41 0.53
N ASP A 158 -0.25 7.49 -0.21
CA ASP A 158 -1.72 7.40 -0.28
C ASP A 158 -2.27 6.15 0.43
N CYS A 159 -1.45 5.53 1.28
CA CYS A 159 -1.91 4.41 2.09
C CYS A 159 -2.73 4.91 3.28
N THR A 160 -4.04 4.67 3.24
CA THR A 160 -4.97 5.10 4.31
C THR A 160 -4.71 4.44 5.67
N VAL A 161 -4.03 3.30 5.71
CA VAL A 161 -3.63 2.66 6.98
C VAL A 161 -2.52 3.46 7.67
N LEU A 162 -1.56 3.96 6.88
CA LEU A 162 -0.44 4.73 7.42
C LEU A 162 -0.85 6.12 7.93
N GLU A 163 -2.02 6.61 7.53
CA GLU A 163 -2.59 7.85 8.07
C GLU A 163 -3.03 7.70 9.54
N VAL A 164 -3.33 6.46 9.97
CA VAL A 164 -3.89 6.18 11.31
C VAL A 164 -3.01 5.28 12.17
N ASP A 165 -2.11 4.50 11.57
CA ASP A 165 -1.19 3.63 12.28
C ASP A 165 0.18 3.58 11.58
N ASP A 166 1.13 4.29 12.16
CA ASP A 166 2.51 4.39 11.67
C ASP A 166 3.29 3.08 11.86
N ARG A 167 2.82 2.15 12.69
CA ARG A 167 3.47 0.84 12.92
C ARG A 167 3.29 -0.13 11.76
N PHE A 168 2.30 0.08 10.89
CA PHE A 168 2.15 -0.74 9.69
C PHE A 168 3.38 -0.60 8.78
N LEU A 169 3.96 -1.71 8.33
CA LEU A 169 5.13 -1.76 7.42
C LEU A 169 4.87 -1.05 6.10
N GLY A 170 3.61 -1.02 5.65
CA GLY A 170 3.23 -0.30 4.44
C GLY A 170 3.43 -1.11 3.15
N PRO A 171 2.82 -0.64 2.05
CA PRO A 171 2.77 -1.39 0.79
C PRO A 171 4.14 -1.59 0.13
N ALA A 172 5.04 -0.61 0.20
CA ALA A 172 6.36 -0.72 -0.43
C ALA A 172 7.23 -1.80 0.23
N ALA A 173 7.31 -1.79 1.56
CA ALA A 173 8.08 -2.76 2.33
C ALA A 173 7.51 -4.17 2.16
N LEU A 174 6.19 -4.34 2.21
CA LEU A 174 5.58 -5.66 2.04
C LEU A 174 5.70 -6.20 0.61
N ALA A 175 5.60 -5.34 -0.42
CA ALA A 175 5.92 -5.76 -1.78
C ALA A 175 7.41 -6.18 -1.89
N LYS A 176 8.32 -5.42 -1.27
CA LYS A 176 9.74 -5.79 -1.22
C LYS A 176 9.97 -7.10 -0.46
N ALA A 177 9.22 -7.37 0.60
CA ALA A 177 9.29 -8.64 1.33
C ALA A 177 8.85 -9.82 0.45
N TYR A 178 7.75 -9.67 -0.29
CA TYR A 178 7.30 -10.68 -1.28
C TYR A 178 8.36 -10.97 -2.33
N ARG A 179 9.15 -9.97 -2.74
CA ARG A 179 10.24 -10.21 -3.67
C ARG A 179 11.26 -11.24 -3.15
N PHE A 180 11.49 -11.33 -1.84
CA PHE A 180 12.39 -12.36 -1.28
C PHE A 180 11.64 -13.64 -0.96
N VAL A 181 10.47 -13.55 -0.33
CA VAL A 181 9.59 -14.70 0.00
C VAL A 181 9.09 -15.49 -1.24
N GLY A 182 9.21 -14.89 -2.42
CA GLY A 182 8.86 -15.53 -3.69
C GLY A 182 10.07 -15.89 -4.54
N ASP A 183 11.30 -15.67 -4.08
CA ASP A 183 12.52 -15.97 -4.83
C ASP A 183 13.00 -17.39 -4.49
N PRO A 184 13.13 -18.30 -5.48
CA PRO A 184 13.55 -19.69 -5.24
C PRO A 184 14.98 -19.82 -4.70
N ARG A 185 15.72 -18.70 -4.58
CA ARG A 185 17.08 -18.64 -4.05
C ARG A 185 17.14 -18.13 -2.60
N ASP A 186 16.01 -17.78 -2.00
CA ASP A 186 15.94 -17.37 -0.58
C ASP A 186 15.46 -18.56 0.25
N ASP A 187 16.15 -18.86 1.35
CA ASP A 187 15.78 -19.94 2.27
C ASP A 187 15.19 -19.41 3.60
N ALA A 188 15.06 -18.08 3.75
CA ALA A 188 14.56 -17.43 4.96
C ALA A 188 13.03 -17.22 4.98
N ASP A 189 12.30 -17.86 4.07
CA ASP A 189 10.85 -17.70 3.87
C ASP A 189 10.04 -17.85 5.16
N ASP A 190 10.25 -18.95 5.90
CA ASP A 190 9.49 -19.24 7.13
C ASP A 190 9.70 -18.16 8.20
N TYR A 191 10.96 -17.80 8.44
CA TYR A 191 11.34 -16.72 9.36
C TYR A 191 10.70 -15.39 8.98
N ARG A 192 10.76 -15.02 7.70
CA ARG A 192 10.14 -13.78 7.17
C ARG A 192 8.64 -13.80 7.36
N LEU A 193 7.96 -14.89 6.99
CA LEU A 193 6.51 -15.04 7.11
C LEU A 193 6.06 -14.95 8.57
N GLY A 194 6.82 -15.52 9.51
CA GLY A 194 6.56 -15.39 10.95
C GLY A 194 6.59 -13.94 11.42
N ARG A 195 7.62 -13.17 11.05
CA ARG A 195 7.71 -11.74 11.37
C ARG A 195 6.63 -10.91 10.70
N LEU A 196 6.35 -11.19 9.43
CA LEU A 196 5.31 -10.51 8.66
C LEU A 196 3.90 -10.80 9.19
N ASN A 197 3.70 -11.88 9.94
CA ASN A 197 2.43 -12.22 10.56
C ASN A 197 2.17 -11.43 11.86
N GLU A 198 3.18 -10.80 12.46
CA GLU A 198 3.03 -9.98 13.65
C GLU A 198 2.25 -8.67 13.40
N TYR A 199 1.96 -7.96 14.49
CA TYR A 199 1.35 -6.62 14.41
C TYR A 199 2.26 -5.63 13.68
N GLY A 200 1.69 -4.77 12.84
CA GLY A 200 2.43 -3.96 11.86
C GLY A 200 2.69 -4.69 10.54
N GLY A 201 2.38 -5.99 10.46
CA GLY A 201 2.66 -6.85 9.33
C GLY A 201 1.55 -6.93 8.27
N VAL A 202 1.43 -8.07 7.60
CA VAL A 202 0.56 -8.26 6.43
C VAL A 202 -0.93 -8.09 6.74
N TRP A 203 -1.35 -8.33 7.99
CA TRP A 203 -2.76 -8.32 8.39
C TRP A 203 -3.35 -6.92 8.61
N ASP A 204 -2.51 -5.91 8.80
CA ASP A 204 -2.95 -4.53 9.07
C ASP A 204 -3.39 -3.80 7.79
N CYS A 205 -3.06 -4.34 6.61
CA CYS A 205 -3.58 -3.85 5.33
C CYS A 205 -5.12 -4.00 5.27
N THR A 206 -5.82 -2.88 5.09
CA THR A 206 -7.29 -2.83 4.96
C THR A 206 -7.80 -3.11 3.55
N ARG A 207 -6.90 -3.28 2.57
CA ARG A 207 -7.21 -3.56 1.14
C ARG A 207 -7.98 -2.43 0.44
N CYS A 208 -7.61 -1.17 0.70
CA CYS A 208 -8.21 0.01 0.06
C CYS A 208 -7.78 0.25 -1.41
N MET A 209 -6.88 -0.57 -1.95
CA MET A 209 -6.36 -0.53 -3.33
C MET A 209 -5.58 0.72 -3.76
N GLN A 210 -5.50 1.77 -2.95
CA GLN A 210 -4.81 3.02 -3.32
C GLN A 210 -3.35 2.79 -3.73
N CYS A 211 -2.64 1.91 -3.04
CA CYS A 211 -1.26 1.56 -3.39
C CYS A 211 -1.06 0.94 -4.78
N VAL A 212 -2.11 0.32 -5.34
CA VAL A 212 -2.11 -0.23 -6.70
C VAL A 212 -2.38 0.91 -7.69
N GLU A 213 -3.40 1.72 -7.42
CA GLU A 213 -3.83 2.84 -8.26
C GLU A 213 -2.70 3.83 -8.53
N VAL A 214 -1.99 4.26 -7.47
CA VAL A 214 -0.96 5.30 -7.58
C VAL A 214 0.41 4.78 -8.02
N CYS A 215 0.56 3.47 -8.28
CA CYS A 215 1.87 2.89 -8.57
C CYS A 215 2.31 3.21 -10.01
N PRO A 216 3.34 4.06 -10.22
CA PRO A 216 3.76 4.46 -11.57
C PRO A 216 4.42 3.34 -12.38
N LYS A 217 4.69 2.19 -11.75
CA LYS A 217 5.34 1.02 -12.34
C LYS A 217 4.46 -0.22 -12.39
N GLY A 218 3.20 -0.13 -11.95
CA GLY A 218 2.28 -1.27 -11.98
C GLY A 218 2.71 -2.46 -11.12
N VAL A 219 3.44 -2.23 -10.02
CA VAL A 219 3.93 -3.30 -9.11
C VAL A 219 2.79 -4.05 -8.43
N ALA A 220 1.64 -3.41 -8.27
CA ALA A 220 0.47 -3.90 -7.53
C ALA A 220 0.79 -4.40 -6.11
N PRO A 221 1.22 -3.53 -5.17
CA PRO A 221 1.61 -3.94 -3.82
C PRO A 221 0.54 -4.69 -3.03
N MET A 222 -0.74 -4.32 -3.17
CA MET A 222 -1.85 -5.00 -2.48
C MET A 222 -1.89 -6.49 -2.83
N ASP A 223 -1.76 -6.82 -4.12
CA ASP A 223 -1.75 -8.21 -4.59
C ASP A 223 -0.59 -8.99 -3.97
N ARG A 224 0.59 -8.37 -3.83
CA ARG A 224 1.75 -8.99 -3.19
C ARG A 224 1.50 -9.25 -1.69
N ILE A 225 0.84 -8.32 -1.00
CA ILE A 225 0.42 -8.50 0.39
C ILE A 225 -0.55 -9.67 0.52
N MET A 226 -1.48 -9.85 -0.43
CA MET A 226 -2.41 -10.98 -0.43
C MET A 226 -1.68 -12.31 -0.61
N VAL A 227 -0.70 -12.39 -1.52
CA VAL A 227 0.12 -13.61 -1.68
C VAL A 227 0.92 -13.90 -0.41
N LEU A 228 1.46 -12.88 0.27
CA LEU A 228 2.14 -13.08 1.55
C LEU A 228 1.21 -13.61 2.65
N ARG A 229 -0.06 -13.15 2.69
CA ARG A 229 -1.06 -13.70 3.63
C ARG A 229 -1.33 -15.17 3.35
N ASP A 230 -1.48 -15.54 2.07
CA ASP A 230 -1.72 -16.92 1.67
C ASP A 230 -0.54 -17.82 2.05
N LYS A 231 0.69 -17.40 1.70
CA LYS A 231 1.93 -18.11 2.10
C LYS A 231 2.08 -18.24 3.61
N ALA A 232 1.78 -17.18 4.38
CA ALA A 232 1.83 -17.23 5.85
C ALA A 232 0.83 -18.27 6.40
N MET A 233 -0.38 -18.31 5.86
CA MET A 233 -1.38 -19.31 6.27
C MET A 233 -0.97 -20.73 5.89
N GLU A 234 -0.39 -20.94 4.70
CA GLU A 234 0.14 -22.23 4.23
C GLU A 234 1.31 -22.73 5.08
N ALA A 235 2.19 -21.82 5.52
CA ALA A 235 3.27 -22.10 6.47
C ALA A 235 2.79 -22.31 7.93
N GLY A 236 1.48 -22.21 8.20
CA GLY A 236 0.89 -22.50 9.52
C GLY A 236 0.73 -21.29 10.44
N TYR A 237 1.08 -20.08 10.02
CA TYR A 237 0.93 -18.83 10.78
C TYR A 237 -0.52 -18.35 10.85
N THR A 238 -1.36 -19.13 11.53
CA THR A 238 -2.82 -18.92 11.62
C THR A 238 -3.30 -18.37 12.97
N ASN A 239 -2.37 -18.10 13.89
CA ASN A 239 -2.66 -17.73 15.29
C ASN A 239 -3.02 -16.24 15.48
N THR A 240 -3.19 -15.46 14.41
CA THR A 240 -3.55 -14.03 14.46
C THR A 240 -5.03 -13.79 14.23
N ASN A 241 -5.52 -12.61 14.64
CA ASN A 241 -6.90 -12.20 14.36
C ASN A 241 -7.16 -12.14 12.85
N GLY A 242 -6.19 -11.65 12.07
CA GLY A 242 -6.30 -11.55 10.61
C GLY A 242 -6.44 -12.92 9.94
N ALA A 243 -5.56 -13.87 10.27
CA ALA A 243 -5.61 -15.22 9.72
C ALA A 243 -6.90 -15.96 10.14
N ARG A 244 -7.30 -15.86 11.41
CA ARG A 244 -8.57 -16.42 11.88
C ARG A 244 -9.78 -15.80 11.18
N HIS A 245 -9.77 -14.49 10.97
CA HIS A 245 -10.84 -13.80 10.27
C HIS A 245 -10.97 -14.28 8.83
N ALA A 246 -9.86 -14.37 8.09
CA ALA A 246 -9.82 -14.87 6.72
C ALA A 246 -10.37 -16.31 6.64
N LYS A 247 -9.91 -17.20 7.52
CA LYS A 247 -10.39 -18.58 7.61
C LYS A 247 -11.88 -18.64 7.96
N ALA A 248 -12.31 -17.92 9.00
CA ALA A 248 -13.70 -17.90 9.44
C ALA A 248 -14.66 -17.37 8.37
N PHE A 249 -14.22 -16.36 7.61
CA PHE A 249 -14.96 -15.82 6.47
C PHE A 249 -15.11 -16.88 5.38
N SER A 250 -14.00 -17.48 4.95
CA SER A 250 -13.97 -18.53 3.92
C SER A 250 -14.85 -19.73 4.30
N ASP A 251 -14.67 -20.25 5.53
CA ASP A 251 -15.45 -21.38 6.06
C ASP A 251 -16.95 -21.07 6.10
N SER A 252 -17.32 -19.83 6.45
CA SER A 252 -18.71 -19.40 6.45
C SER A 252 -19.29 -19.40 5.04
N VAL A 253 -18.59 -18.80 4.08
CA VAL A 253 -19.06 -18.72 2.69
C VAL A 253 -19.13 -20.12 2.07
N ARG A 254 -18.15 -20.99 2.33
CA ARG A 254 -18.20 -22.40 1.90
C ARG A 254 -19.38 -23.14 2.51
N HIS A 255 -19.64 -22.96 3.81
CA HIS A 255 -20.72 -23.69 4.47
C HIS A 255 -22.10 -23.28 3.95
N SER A 256 -22.39 -21.98 3.87
CA SER A 256 -23.75 -21.47 3.67
C SER A 256 -23.97 -20.68 2.38
N GLY A 257 -22.93 -20.43 1.62
CA GLY A 257 -22.95 -19.60 0.41
C GLY A 257 -22.96 -18.09 0.66
N TRP A 258 -22.95 -17.66 1.92
CA TRP A 258 -22.84 -16.26 2.35
C TRP A 258 -22.30 -16.20 3.79
N LEU A 259 -22.01 -14.98 4.26
CA LEU A 259 -21.33 -14.72 5.53
C LEU A 259 -22.29 -14.78 6.74
N ASP A 260 -21.90 -15.51 7.78
CA ASP A 260 -22.49 -15.45 9.12
C ASP A 260 -21.85 -14.28 9.89
N GLU A 261 -22.40 -13.08 9.69
CA GLU A 261 -21.89 -11.84 10.30
C GLU A 261 -21.93 -11.87 11.83
N LEU A 262 -22.85 -12.64 12.43
CA LEU A 262 -22.97 -12.74 13.88
C LEU A 262 -21.82 -13.56 14.49
N ARG A 263 -21.46 -14.68 13.85
CA ARG A 263 -20.39 -15.55 14.34
C ARG A 263 -18.99 -15.11 13.90
N LEU A 264 -18.87 -14.33 12.84
CA LEU A 264 -17.58 -13.90 12.31
C LEU A 264 -16.70 -13.19 13.36
N PRO A 265 -17.18 -12.18 14.13
CA PRO A 265 -16.37 -11.54 15.17
C PRO A 265 -15.89 -12.54 16.24
N ILE A 266 -16.77 -13.45 16.67
CA ILE A 266 -16.45 -14.46 17.70
C ILE A 266 -15.34 -15.40 17.20
N LYS A 267 -15.45 -15.88 15.96
CA LYS A 267 -14.43 -16.74 15.35
C LYS A 267 -13.11 -15.99 15.07
N SER A 268 -13.19 -14.69 14.78
CA SER A 268 -12.02 -13.85 14.49
C SER A 268 -11.22 -13.53 15.75
N PHE A 269 -11.87 -13.00 16.78
CA PHE A 269 -11.21 -12.59 18.03
C PHE A 269 -10.95 -13.74 19.00
N GLY A 270 -11.68 -14.86 18.84
CA GLY A 270 -11.66 -16.00 19.74
C GLY A 270 -12.62 -15.81 20.92
N ILE A 271 -13.38 -16.86 21.24
CA ILE A 271 -14.42 -16.82 22.27
C ILE A 271 -13.90 -16.51 23.68
N PHE A 272 -12.62 -16.82 23.93
CA PHE A 272 -11.96 -16.58 25.22
C PHE A 272 -11.38 -15.16 25.35
N ASN A 273 -11.39 -14.35 24.28
CA ASN A 273 -10.91 -12.97 24.32
C ASN A 273 -12.02 -12.03 24.84
N LEU A 274 -12.26 -12.09 26.15
CA LEU A 274 -13.33 -11.34 26.83
C LEU A 274 -13.21 -9.82 26.59
N LYS A 275 -12.00 -9.28 26.56
CA LYS A 275 -11.76 -7.85 26.30
C LYS A 275 -12.26 -7.43 24.92
N ALA A 276 -11.90 -8.18 23.88
CA ALA A 276 -12.37 -7.92 22.52
C ALA A 276 -13.89 -8.14 22.39
N MET A 277 -14.46 -9.11 23.11
CA MET A 277 -15.91 -9.31 23.08
C MET A 277 -16.68 -8.18 23.73
N ILE A 278 -16.19 -7.66 24.86
CA ILE A 278 -16.80 -6.50 25.53
C ILE A 278 -16.72 -5.26 24.63
N SER A 279 -15.61 -5.05 23.90
CA SER A 279 -15.48 -3.90 23.01
C SER A 279 -16.44 -3.91 21.82
N LEU A 280 -17.05 -5.06 21.48
CA LEU A 280 -18.06 -5.17 20.43
C LEU A 280 -19.48 -4.87 20.91
N ILE A 281 -19.74 -4.82 22.22
CA ILE A 281 -21.08 -4.57 22.78
C ILE A 281 -21.67 -3.23 22.28
N PRO A 282 -20.94 -2.10 22.30
CA PRO A 282 -21.48 -0.82 21.80
C PRO A 282 -21.87 -0.89 20.32
N THR A 283 -21.09 -1.59 19.50
CA THR A 283 -21.38 -1.82 18.09
C THR A 283 -22.65 -2.66 17.91
N GLY A 284 -22.82 -3.71 18.71
CA GLY A 284 -24.02 -4.54 18.70
C GLY A 284 -25.29 -3.77 19.10
N ILE A 285 -25.21 -2.95 20.15
CA ILE A 285 -26.32 -2.07 20.57
C ILE A 285 -26.69 -1.11 19.44
N ARG A 286 -25.70 -0.47 18.80
CA ARG A 286 -25.93 0.45 17.69
C ARG A 286 -26.54 -0.27 16.47
N ALA A 287 -26.10 -1.48 16.17
CA ALA A 287 -26.67 -2.29 15.10
C ALA A 287 -28.14 -2.62 15.38
N GLN A 288 -28.46 -3.04 16.61
CA GLN A 288 -29.83 -3.33 17.03
C GLN A 288 -30.74 -2.08 16.97
N MET A 289 -30.27 -0.94 17.47
CA MET A 289 -31.03 0.33 17.45
C MET A 289 -31.36 0.80 16.03
N ASN A 290 -30.49 0.48 15.06
CA ASN A 290 -30.69 0.85 13.65
C ASN A 290 -31.33 -0.27 12.81
N GLY A 291 -31.80 -1.36 13.42
CA GLY A 291 -32.38 -2.50 12.69
C GLY A 291 -31.39 -3.23 11.76
N LYS A 292 -30.08 -3.10 12.02
CA LYS A 292 -28.99 -3.72 11.26
C LYS A 292 -28.40 -4.95 11.95
N MET A 293 -29.13 -5.55 12.89
CA MET A 293 -28.65 -6.72 13.60
C MET A 293 -28.70 -7.94 12.67
N PRO A 294 -27.60 -8.69 12.52
CA PRO A 294 -27.61 -9.93 11.74
C PRO A 294 -28.59 -10.96 12.30
N PRO A 295 -29.14 -11.86 11.47
CA PRO A 295 -30.05 -12.89 11.93
C PRO A 295 -29.36 -13.83 12.94
N ILE A 296 -30.06 -14.14 14.04
CA ILE A 296 -29.57 -15.05 15.09
C ILE A 296 -29.41 -16.48 14.54
N PHE A 297 -30.33 -16.89 13.66
CA PHE A 297 -30.29 -18.18 12.99
C PHE A 297 -29.75 -18.02 11.57
N HIS A 298 -28.52 -18.50 11.39
CA HIS A 298 -27.89 -18.51 10.07
C HIS A 298 -28.50 -19.60 9.18
N LYS A 299 -28.91 -19.23 7.95
CA LYS A 299 -29.47 -20.16 6.96
C LYS A 299 -28.59 -20.19 5.72
N SER A 300 -28.52 -21.32 5.03
CA SER A 300 -27.81 -21.39 3.74
C SER A 300 -28.66 -20.77 2.63
N ILE A 301 -28.01 -20.16 1.64
CA ILE A 301 -28.71 -19.71 0.43
C ILE A 301 -29.10 -20.89 -0.46
N PRO A 302 -30.17 -20.78 -1.28
CA PRO A 302 -30.44 -21.74 -2.33
C PRO A 302 -29.22 -21.91 -3.24
N GLY A 303 -28.79 -23.15 -3.49
CA GLY A 303 -27.63 -23.43 -4.33
C GLY A 303 -26.25 -23.31 -3.65
N ALA A 304 -26.19 -23.24 -2.32
CA ALA A 304 -24.92 -23.23 -1.57
C ALA A 304 -23.98 -24.42 -1.92
N GLU A 305 -24.52 -25.55 -2.37
CA GLU A 305 -23.73 -26.67 -2.89
C GLU A 305 -22.87 -26.32 -4.10
N ASN A 306 -23.35 -25.43 -4.97
CA ASN A 306 -22.56 -24.95 -6.11
C ASN A 306 -21.36 -24.14 -5.64
N ILE A 307 -21.52 -23.35 -4.56
CA ILE A 307 -20.42 -22.62 -3.94
C ILE A 307 -19.42 -23.60 -3.34
N ARG A 308 -19.86 -24.62 -2.60
CA ARG A 308 -18.98 -25.68 -2.08
C ARG A 308 -18.17 -26.35 -3.20
N LYS A 309 -18.81 -26.68 -4.33
CA LYS A 309 -18.11 -27.24 -5.51
C LYS A 309 -17.04 -26.32 -6.07
N ILE A 310 -17.24 -24.99 -6.01
CA ILE A 310 -16.21 -24.02 -6.42
C ILE A 310 -15.02 -24.10 -5.46
N PHE A 311 -15.25 -24.11 -4.14
CA PHE A 311 -14.18 -24.30 -3.14
C PHE A 311 -13.43 -25.60 -3.38
N ASP A 312 -14.14 -26.73 -3.52
CA ASP A 312 -13.53 -28.05 -3.73
C ASP A 312 -12.68 -28.07 -5.02
N LYS A 313 -13.13 -27.42 -6.09
CA LYS A 313 -12.40 -27.32 -7.37
C LYS A 313 -11.16 -26.44 -7.29
N VAL A 314 -11.18 -25.39 -6.47
CA VAL A 314 -10.03 -24.49 -6.28
C VAL A 314 -9.00 -25.14 -5.36
N GLU A 315 -9.45 -25.76 -4.27
CA GLU A 315 -8.58 -26.43 -3.30
C GLU A 315 -7.94 -27.72 -3.84
N SER A 316 -8.64 -28.48 -4.70
CA SER A 316 -8.07 -29.68 -5.36
C SER A 316 -7.01 -29.38 -6.42
N LYS A 317 -6.82 -28.10 -6.79
CA LYS A 317 -5.76 -27.65 -7.70
C LYS A 317 -4.52 -27.13 -6.98
N LYS A 318 -4.56 -27.00 -5.66
CA LYS A 318 -3.39 -26.75 -4.81
C LYS A 318 -2.71 -28.07 -4.49
#